data_AF-A0A1V9Y4H2-F1
#
_entry.id   AF-A0A1V9Y4H2-F1
#
_cell.length_a   1.000
_cell.length_b   1.000
_cell.length_c   1.000
_cell.angle_alpha   90.00
_cell.angle_beta   90.00
_cell.angle_gamma   90.00
#
_symmetry.space_group_name_H-M   'P 1'
#
loop_
_entity.id
_entity.type
_entity.pdbx_description
1 polymer ?
#
loop_
_entity_poly.entity_id
_entity_poly.type
_entity_poly.pdbx_seq_one_letter_code
_entity_poly.pdbx_strand_id
1 'polypeptide(L)'
;MGRGCPRMTDAERHAIYEHLLAASTQGRVPPAAMAEVTTTYKRDHQTIDRLWKRGQTSQLKGRGPAIVASRIRGGIQGAKKRERSEIEAAIRAVPHEARQA
;
A
#
# COMPACT_ATOMS: atom_id res chain seq x y z
N MET A 1 -14.13 19.51 -7.14
CA MET A 1 -13.63 19.07 -5.81
C MET A 1 -13.18 17.61 -5.91
N GLY A 2 -11.94 17.34 -6.30
CA GLY A 2 -11.42 15.97 -6.43
C GLY A 2 -10.41 15.66 -5.33
N ARG A 3 -10.86 15.49 -4.08
CA ARG A 3 -9.97 14.88 -3.08
C ARG A 3 -9.83 13.42 -3.48
N GLY A 4 -8.67 13.06 -4.03
CA GLY A 4 -8.33 11.66 -4.25
C GLY A 4 -8.58 10.88 -2.96
N CYS A 5 -9.28 9.75 -3.05
CA CYS A 5 -9.54 8.92 -1.88
C CYS A 5 -8.20 8.60 -1.20
N PRO A 6 -8.07 8.82 0.13
CA PRO A 6 -6.83 8.56 0.85
C PRO A 6 -6.30 7.17 0.54
N ARG A 7 -4.98 7.04 0.38
CA ARG A 7 -4.35 5.75 0.11
C ARG A 7 -4.76 4.76 1.20
N MET A 8 -5.37 3.65 0.81
CA MET A 8 -5.80 2.59 1.71
C MET A 8 -4.61 2.09 2.54
N THR A 9 -4.77 1.93 3.85
CA THR A 9 -3.71 1.39 4.73
C THR A 9 -3.63 -0.14 4.61
N ASP A 10 -2.56 -0.76 5.11
CA ASP A 10 -2.47 -2.23 5.09
C ASP A 10 -3.46 -2.89 6.06
N ALA A 11 -3.77 -2.23 7.19
CA ALA A 11 -4.82 -2.69 8.11
C ALA A 11 -6.21 -2.62 7.46
N GLU A 12 -6.53 -1.52 6.76
CA GLU A 12 -7.79 -1.38 6.03
C GLU A 12 -7.91 -2.42 4.91
N ARG A 13 -6.81 -2.70 4.20
CA ARG A 13 -6.74 -3.79 3.21
C ARG A 13 -7.05 -5.15 3.84
N HIS A 14 -6.51 -5.43 5.02
CA HIS A 14 -6.73 -6.70 5.70
C HIS A 14 -8.19 -6.85 6.13
N ALA A 15 -8.75 -5.83 6.78
CA ALA A 15 -10.14 -5.82 7.23
C ALA A 15 -11.13 -6.00 6.06
N ILE A 16 -10.90 -5.34 4.92
CA ILE A 16 -11.72 -5.53 3.72
C ILE A 16 -11.64 -6.99 3.24
N TYR A 17 -10.44 -7.55 3.16
CA TYR A 17 -10.27 -8.92 2.69
C TYR A 17 -10.90 -9.95 3.64
N GLU A 18 -10.76 -9.79 4.95
CA GLU A 18 -11.40 -10.65 5.94
C GLU A 18 -12.92 -10.57 5.87
N HIS A 19 -13.49 -9.37 5.68
CA HIS A 19 -14.93 -9.20 5.50
C HIS A 19 -15.42 -9.95 4.25
N LEU A 20 -14.72 -9.79 3.12
CA LEU A 20 -15.05 -10.53 1.90
C LEU A 20 -14.88 -12.04 2.08
N LEU A 21 -13.87 -12.47 2.83
CA LEU A 21 -13.60 -13.88 3.09
C LEU A 21 -14.70 -14.51 3.95
N ALA A 22 -15.18 -13.80 4.98
CA ALA A 22 -16.29 -14.23 5.83
C ALA A 22 -17.60 -14.37 5.05
N ALA A 23 -17.83 -13.50 4.06
CA ALA A 23 -18.99 -13.56 3.18
C ALA A 23 -18.80 -14.50 1.97
N SER A 24 -17.58 -15.00 1.74
CA SER A 24 -17.27 -15.83 0.58
C SER A 24 -17.72 -17.27 0.79
N THR A 25 -18.31 -17.85 -0.24
CA THR A 25 -18.61 -19.29 -0.30
C THR A 25 -17.86 -19.89 -1.48
N GLN A 26 -17.08 -20.96 -1.23
CA GLN A 26 -16.28 -21.65 -2.26
C GLN A 26 -15.38 -20.72 -3.08
N GLY A 27 -14.80 -19.68 -2.44
CA GLY A 27 -13.91 -18.73 -3.11
C GLY A 27 -14.60 -17.71 -4.01
N ARG A 28 -15.95 -17.65 -4.00
CA ARG A 28 -16.72 -16.57 -4.64
C ARG A 28 -17.32 -15.65 -3.60
N VAL A 29 -17.32 -14.35 -3.90
CA VAL A 29 -17.99 -13.33 -3.09
C VAL A 29 -19.32 -13.00 -3.76
N PRO A 30 -20.45 -13.06 -3.05
CA PRO A 30 -21.74 -12.62 -3.57
C PRO A 30 -21.72 -11.13 -3.97
N PRO A 31 -22.42 -10.71 -5.04
CA PRO A 31 -22.50 -9.29 -5.43
C PRO A 31 -23.00 -8.37 -4.31
N ALA A 32 -23.95 -8.86 -3.49
CA ALA A 32 -24.46 -8.13 -2.33
C ALA A 32 -23.36 -7.81 -1.30
N ALA A 33 -22.52 -8.80 -0.97
CA ALA A 33 -21.39 -8.59 -0.05
C ALA A 33 -20.36 -7.62 -0.62
N MET A 34 -20.13 -7.64 -1.93
CA MET A 34 -19.24 -6.67 -2.58
C MET A 34 -19.80 -5.24 -2.50
N ALA A 35 -21.11 -5.07 -2.73
CA ALA A 35 -21.79 -3.77 -2.59
C ALA A 35 -21.79 -3.26 -1.14
N GLU A 36 -22.00 -4.17 -0.17
CA GLU A 36 -21.91 -3.87 1.25
C GLU A 36 -20.52 -3.35 1.63
N VAL A 37 -19.46 -4.09 1.28
CA VAL A 37 -18.07 -3.70 1.56
C VAL A 37 -17.71 -2.37 0.89
N THR A 38 -18.17 -2.14 -0.35
CA THR A 38 -18.03 -0.86 -1.07
C THR A 38 -18.61 0.30 -0.26
N THR A 39 -19.80 0.09 0.31
CA THR A 39 -20.51 1.07 1.13
C THR A 39 -19.83 1.30 2.48
N THR A 40 -19.50 0.22 3.19
CA THR A 40 -18.91 0.27 4.53
C THR A 40 -17.54 0.95 4.53
N TYR A 41 -16.68 0.62 3.57
CA TYR A 41 -15.33 1.19 3.50
C TYR A 41 -15.24 2.44 2.62
N LYS A 42 -16.35 2.86 1.98
CA LYS A 42 -16.40 3.99 1.03
C LYS A 42 -15.33 3.89 -0.04
N ARG A 43 -15.13 2.67 -0.57
CA ARG A 43 -14.13 2.37 -1.60
C ARG A 43 -14.83 1.98 -2.89
N ASP A 44 -14.22 2.32 -4.01
CA ASP A 44 -14.68 1.91 -5.33
C ASP A 44 -14.68 0.39 -5.47
N HIS A 45 -15.74 -0.16 -6.07
CA HIS A 45 -15.91 -1.58 -6.37
C HIS A 45 -14.68 -2.20 -7.07
N GLN A 46 -14.09 -1.52 -8.05
CA GLN A 46 -12.88 -1.93 -8.75
C GLN A 46 -11.67 -2.06 -7.81
N THR A 47 -11.58 -1.22 -6.78
CA THR A 47 -10.51 -1.31 -5.78
C THR A 47 -10.66 -2.57 -4.94
N ILE A 48 -11.89 -2.87 -4.51
CA ILE A 48 -12.21 -4.03 -3.70
C ILE A 48 -12.07 -5.34 -4.51
N ASP A 49 -12.53 -5.36 -5.75
CA ASP A 49 -12.36 -6.51 -6.66
C ASP A 49 -10.87 -6.84 -6.91
N ARG A 50 -10.04 -5.82 -7.15
CA ARG A 50 -8.59 -6.00 -7.29
C ARG A 50 -7.97 -6.58 -6.00
N LEU A 51 -8.45 -6.14 -4.85
CA LEU A 51 -8.00 -6.62 -3.55
C LEU A 51 -8.33 -8.11 -3.37
N TRP A 52 -9.57 -8.50 -3.67
CA TRP A 52 -10.04 -9.88 -3.63
C TRP A 52 -9.19 -10.79 -4.53
N LYS A 53 -9.06 -10.42 -5.82
CA LYS A 53 -8.27 -11.17 -6.80
C LYS A 53 -6.82 -11.34 -6.36
N ARG A 54 -6.23 -10.31 -5.73
CA ARG A 54 -4.87 -10.39 -5.18
C ARG A 54 -4.78 -11.41 -4.04
N GLY A 55 -5.70 -11.34 -3.07
CA GLY A 55 -5.74 -12.29 -1.96
C GLY A 55 -5.89 -13.74 -2.43
N GLN A 56 -6.82 -13.99 -3.36
CA GLN A 56 -7.03 -15.29 -3.99
C GLN A 56 -5.78 -15.79 -4.73
N THR A 57 -5.15 -14.93 -5.56
CA THR A 57 -3.92 -15.29 -6.27
C THR A 57 -2.78 -15.62 -5.30
N SER A 58 -2.70 -14.94 -4.16
CA SER A 58 -1.70 -15.22 -3.14
C SER A 58 -1.94 -16.56 -2.45
N GLN A 59 -3.19 -16.89 -2.10
CA GLN A 59 -3.53 -18.18 -1.49
C GLN A 59 -3.26 -19.35 -2.45
N LEU A 60 -3.56 -19.19 -3.75
CA LEU A 60 -3.27 -20.22 -4.74
C LEU A 60 -1.77 -20.48 -4.92
N LYS A 61 -0.91 -19.47 -4.68
CA LYS A 61 0.54 -19.54 -4.88
C LYS A 61 1.34 -19.99 -3.66
N GLY A 62 0.73 -20.14 -2.47
CA GLY A 62 1.45 -20.55 -1.27
C GLY A 62 0.54 -21.11 -0.17
N ARG A 63 1.08 -22.00 0.67
CA ARG A 63 0.40 -22.53 1.88
C ARG A 63 0.40 -21.54 3.06
N GLY A 64 0.22 -20.25 2.80
CA GLY A 64 0.36 -19.18 3.80
C GLY A 64 -0.77 -18.16 3.76
N PRO A 65 -0.80 -17.20 4.71
CA PRO A 65 -1.83 -16.16 4.76
C PRO A 65 -1.85 -15.33 3.48
N ALA A 66 -3.04 -14.86 3.09
CA ALA A 66 -3.21 -14.07 1.88
C ALA A 66 -2.41 -12.76 1.94
N ILE A 67 -1.56 -12.50 0.94
CA ILE A 67 -0.79 -11.26 0.85
C ILE A 67 -1.64 -10.19 0.17
N VAL A 68 -2.30 -9.38 1.00
CA VAL A 68 -3.22 -8.33 0.54
C VAL A 68 -2.54 -6.94 0.48
N ALA A 69 -1.41 -6.78 1.16
CA ALA A 69 -0.68 -5.52 1.30
C ALA A 69 -0.33 -4.85 -0.06
N SER A 70 -0.11 -3.52 -0.02
CA SER A 70 0.37 -2.80 -1.20
C SER A 70 1.80 -3.23 -1.54
N ARG A 71 2.08 -3.50 -2.82
CA ARG A 71 3.45 -3.71 -3.31
C ARG A 71 4.31 -2.44 -3.29
N ILE A 72 3.69 -1.27 -3.12
CA ILE A 72 4.40 0.01 -2.96
C ILE A 72 4.96 0.03 -1.52
N ARG A 73 6.03 -0.73 -1.32
CA ARG A 73 6.86 -0.74 -0.13
C ARG A 73 7.85 0.41 -0.29
N GLY A 74 7.46 1.57 0.23
CA GLY A 74 8.15 2.84 0.03
C GLY A 74 7.13 3.91 -0.32
N GLY A 75 6.92 4.88 0.56
CA GLY A 75 6.21 6.10 0.20
C GLY A 75 6.91 6.81 -0.96
N ILE A 76 6.47 8.03 -1.25
CA ILE A 76 7.22 8.97 -2.08
C ILE A 76 8.65 9.06 -1.48
N GLN A 77 9.61 8.30 -2.01
CA GLN A 77 11.04 8.54 -1.82
C GLN A 77 11.42 9.69 -2.77
N GLY A 78 10.73 10.81 -2.60
CA GLY A 78 10.78 11.99 -3.47
C GLY A 78 11.45 13.17 -2.80
N ALA A 79 12.36 12.92 -1.87
CA ALA A 79 13.53 13.78 -1.74
C ALA A 79 14.70 12.94 -2.22
N LYS A 80 15.36 13.34 -3.32
CA LYS A 80 16.65 12.78 -3.72
C LYS A 80 17.56 12.87 -2.49
N LYS A 81 17.84 11.73 -1.85
CA LYS A 81 18.94 11.67 -0.88
C LYS A 81 20.19 11.81 -1.71
N ARG A 82 21.01 12.83 -1.44
CA ARG A 82 22.30 13.04 -2.11
C ARG A 82 23.05 11.71 -2.15
N GLU A 83 23.62 11.37 -3.29
CA GLU A 83 24.45 10.17 -3.39
C GLU A 83 25.65 10.31 -2.44
N ARG A 84 26.17 9.19 -1.92
CA ARG A 84 27.23 9.22 -0.89
C ARG A 84 28.43 10.06 -1.33
N SER A 85 28.78 10.00 -2.61
CA SER A 85 29.84 10.80 -3.23
C SER A 85 29.54 12.30 -3.21
N GLU A 86 28.30 12.72 -3.43
CA GLU A 86 27.89 14.14 -3.33
C GLU A 86 27.96 14.64 -1.89
N ILE A 87 27.65 13.78 -0.91
CA ILE A 87 27.78 14.10 0.52
C ILE A 87 29.26 14.30 0.87
N GLU A 88 30.13 13.36 0.46
CA GLU A 88 31.56 13.42 0.76
C GLU A 88 32.24 14.62 0.07
N ALA A 89 31.88 14.92 -1.18
CA ALA A 89 32.36 16.09 -1.90
C ALA A 89 31.92 17.39 -1.21
N ALA A 90 30.65 17.49 -0.80
CA ALA A 90 30.15 18.65 -0.08
C ALA A 90 30.83 18.84 1.29
N ILE A 91 31.13 17.76 2.02
CA ILE A 91 31.87 17.83 3.29
C ILE A 91 33.31 18.29 3.06
N ARG A 92 33.98 17.78 2.02
CA ARG A 92 35.37 18.15 1.71
C ARG A 92 35.49 19.57 1.14
N ALA A 93 34.47 20.05 0.45
CA ALA A 93 34.44 21.39 -0.14
C ALA A 93 34.25 22.52 0.89
N VAL A 94 34.00 22.21 2.17
CA VAL A 94 33.94 23.22 3.24
C VAL A 94 35.38 23.68 3.54
N PRO A 95 35.75 24.94 3.25
CA PRO A 95 37.05 25.48 3.63
C PRO A 95 37.16 25.50 5.15
N HIS A 96 38.34 25.18 5.68
CA HIS A 96 38.59 25.09 7.13
C HIS A 96 38.36 26.42 7.88
N GLU A 97 38.33 27.53 7.15
CA GLU A 97 38.31 28.90 7.66
C GLU A 97 36.91 29.40 8.09
N ALA A 98 35.89 28.55 7.97
CA ALA A 98 34.52 28.85 8.44
C ALA A 98 34.10 28.06 9.69
N ARG A 99 35.03 27.37 10.39
CA ARG A 99 34.70 26.43 11.48
C ARG A 99 34.88 26.95 12.92
N GLN A 100 35.46 28.12 13.17
CA GLN A 100 35.56 28.73 14.51
C GLN A 100 35.62 30.26 14.36
N ALA A 101 34.71 30.95 15.05
CA ALA A 101 34.65 32.38 15.44
C ALA A 101 35.24 33.44 14.50
#